data_AF-A0A6P5HLX8-F1
#
_entry.id   AF-A0A6P5HLX8-F1
#
_cell.length_a   1.000
_cell.length_b   1.000
_cell.length_c   1.000
_cell.angle_alpha   90.00
_cell.angle_beta   90.00
_cell.angle_gamma   90.00
#
_symmetry.space_group_name_H-M   'P 1'
#
loop_
_entity.id
_entity.type
_entity.pdbx_description
1 polymer ?
#
loop_
_entity_poly.entity_id
_entity_poly.type
_entity_poly.pdbx_seq_one_letter_code
_entity_poly.pdbx_strand_id
1 'polypeptide(L)'
;MEEHLCFIKVYLDLFKGDSAETLKVRYQKMFKTPKRITERYPVSKEGDFARKYMIYLSWLLSEEMLDVETDLKLRILNHLLLRTPASSLRKILLESGFGDDIIGNGIGNEFPQPIFSVGMNGLSKDDVRKVEELIVNTFKSLVEEGFALDAVEASMNTIEFSLREHNSGSFPRGLSLMLCSIVCGLFCSDFLKRKNKICSFTIHV
;
A
#
# COMPACT_ATOMS: atom_id res chain seq x y z
N MET A 1 -18.48 -2.71 30.75
CA MET A 1 -17.09 -3.20 30.64
C MET A 1 -16.89 -4.43 31.51
N GLU A 2 -17.29 -4.41 32.78
CA GLU A 2 -17.18 -5.55 33.70
C GLU A 2 -17.95 -6.80 33.24
N GLU A 3 -19.15 -6.65 32.69
CA GLU A 3 -19.94 -7.80 32.16
C GLU A 3 -19.23 -8.56 31.02
N HIS A 4 -18.57 -7.84 30.10
CA HIS A 4 -17.83 -8.46 29.01
C HIS A 4 -16.61 -9.25 29.51
N LEU A 5 -15.92 -8.73 30.54
CA LEU A 5 -14.78 -9.42 31.15
C LEU A 5 -15.24 -10.66 31.91
N CYS A 6 -16.36 -10.59 32.63
CA CYS A 6 -16.97 -11.75 33.26
C CYS A 6 -17.33 -12.84 32.24
N PHE A 7 -17.92 -12.45 31.11
CA PHE A 7 -18.25 -13.40 30.03
C PHE A 7 -16.99 -14.07 29.45
N ILE A 8 -15.96 -13.30 29.09
CA ILE A 8 -14.71 -13.83 28.52
C ILE A 8 -14.00 -14.76 29.52
N LYS A 9 -14.01 -14.38 30.80
CA LYS A 9 -13.38 -15.17 31.88
C LYS A 9 -13.91 -16.60 31.94
N VAL A 10 -15.23 -16.80 31.80
CA VAL A 10 -15.85 -18.14 31.81
C VAL A 10 -15.21 -19.07 30.77
N TYR A 11 -14.82 -18.53 29.60
CA TYR A 11 -14.17 -19.30 28.55
C TYR A 11 -12.67 -19.47 28.77
N LEU A 12 -11.98 -18.41 29.20
CA LEU A 12 -10.52 -18.46 29.40
C LEU A 12 -10.11 -19.36 30.56
N ASP A 13 -10.93 -19.43 31.63
CA ASP A 13 -10.68 -20.30 32.80
C ASP A 13 -10.71 -21.80 32.46
N LEU A 14 -11.24 -22.19 31.28
CA LEU A 14 -11.21 -23.57 30.78
C LEU A 14 -9.82 -24.01 30.28
N PHE A 15 -8.91 -23.06 30.06
CA PHE A 15 -7.57 -23.31 29.53
C PHE A 15 -6.51 -23.13 30.62
N LYS A 16 -5.48 -23.98 30.61
CA LYS A 16 -4.25 -23.74 31.38
C LYS A 16 -3.30 -22.91 30.53
N GLY A 17 -2.61 -21.95 31.16
CA GLY A 17 -1.59 -21.16 30.48
C GLY A 17 -0.51 -22.08 29.89
N ASP A 18 -0.27 -21.95 28.60
CA ASP A 18 0.80 -22.62 27.89
C ASP A 18 1.90 -21.60 27.55
N SER A 19 3.16 -22.03 27.58
CA SER A 19 4.29 -21.21 27.15
C SER A 19 4.46 -21.31 25.64
N ALA A 20 3.40 -21.01 24.89
CA ALA A 20 3.54 -20.86 23.45
C ALA A 20 4.47 -19.65 23.20
N GLU A 21 5.61 -19.90 22.54
CA GLU A 21 6.54 -18.84 22.18
C GLU A 21 5.80 -17.77 21.36
N THR A 22 5.99 -16.51 21.72
CA THR A 22 5.44 -15.40 20.93
C THR A 22 6.12 -15.37 19.57
N LEU A 23 5.47 -15.95 18.57
CA LEU A 23 5.95 -15.95 17.18
C LEU A 23 5.93 -14.52 16.64
N LYS A 24 7.11 -13.92 16.52
CA LYS A 24 7.30 -12.62 15.87
C LYS A 24 7.50 -12.83 14.38
N VAL A 25 6.69 -12.15 13.57
CA VAL A 25 6.89 -12.07 12.12
C VAL A 25 8.20 -11.34 11.86
N ARG A 26 9.09 -11.97 11.10
CA ARG A 26 10.40 -11.41 10.76
C ARG A 26 10.26 -10.46 9.58
N TYR A 27 10.98 -9.35 9.61
CA TYR A 27 11.06 -8.43 8.49
C TYR A 27 11.87 -9.03 7.33
N GLN A 28 11.40 -8.75 6.13
CA GLN A 28 12.06 -9.04 4.88
C GLN A 28 13.16 -8.01 4.62
N LYS A 29 14.38 -8.49 4.33
CA LYS A 29 15.50 -7.63 3.92
C LYS A 29 15.26 -7.06 2.52
N MET A 30 15.66 -5.82 2.30
CA MET A 30 15.58 -5.22 0.97
C MET A 30 16.48 -5.95 -0.04
N PHE A 31 16.03 -6.00 -1.28
CA PHE A 31 16.87 -6.51 -2.37
C PHE A 31 17.89 -5.44 -2.78
N LYS A 32 19.12 -5.87 -3.04
CA LYS A 32 20.18 -4.98 -3.55
C LYS A 32 20.02 -4.65 -5.03
N THR A 33 19.27 -5.48 -5.76
CA THR A 33 19.01 -5.33 -7.19
C THR A 33 17.56 -5.68 -7.48
N PRO A 34 16.93 -5.03 -8.49
CA PRO A 34 15.57 -5.35 -8.89
C PRO A 34 15.44 -6.81 -9.32
N LYS A 35 14.37 -7.48 -8.88
CA LYS A 35 14.04 -8.83 -9.32
C LYS A 35 12.94 -8.78 -10.36
N ARG A 36 13.13 -9.49 -11.47
CA ARG A 36 12.16 -9.65 -12.54
C ARG A 36 11.67 -11.08 -12.56
N ILE A 37 10.36 -11.27 -12.46
CA ILE A 37 9.70 -12.57 -12.46
C ILE A 37 8.64 -12.54 -13.56
N THR A 38 8.55 -13.61 -14.34
CA THR A 38 7.55 -13.76 -15.40
C THR A 38 6.78 -15.04 -15.16
N GLU A 39 5.52 -14.89 -14.77
CA GLU A 39 4.62 -16.02 -14.53
C GLU A 39 3.53 -16.06 -15.59
N ARG A 40 2.98 -17.26 -15.80
CA ARG A 40 1.86 -17.48 -16.70
C ARG A 40 0.58 -17.63 -15.89
N TYR A 41 -0.51 -17.12 -16.41
CA TYR A 41 -1.84 -17.26 -15.83
C TYR A 41 -2.79 -17.88 -16.85
N PRO A 42 -3.85 -18.60 -16.40
CA PRO A 42 -4.78 -19.24 -17.31
C PRO A 42 -5.61 -18.19 -18.06
N VAL A 43 -5.74 -18.36 -19.37
CA VAL A 43 -6.60 -17.58 -20.26
C VAL A 43 -7.52 -18.54 -21.02
N SER A 44 -8.73 -18.09 -21.35
CA SER A 44 -9.64 -18.87 -22.21
C SER A 44 -8.93 -19.28 -23.51
N LYS A 45 -9.19 -20.49 -24.00
CA LYS A 45 -8.67 -20.97 -25.29
C LYS A 45 -9.25 -20.20 -26.48
N GLU A 46 -10.40 -19.56 -26.25
CA GLU A 46 -11.12 -18.74 -27.22
C GLU A 46 -10.93 -17.27 -26.84
N GLY A 47 -10.30 -16.50 -27.72
CA GLY A 47 -10.08 -15.06 -27.54
C GLY A 47 -8.77 -14.58 -28.15
N ASP A 48 -8.65 -13.25 -28.27
CA ASP A 48 -7.41 -12.60 -28.68
C ASP A 48 -6.40 -12.59 -27.52
N PHE A 49 -5.23 -13.19 -27.74
CA PHE A 49 -4.12 -13.24 -26.80
C PHE A 49 -3.20 -12.02 -26.89
N ALA A 50 -3.40 -11.13 -27.88
CA ALA A 50 -2.53 -9.99 -28.11
C ALA A 50 -2.49 -9.08 -26.87
N ARG A 51 -3.63 -8.78 -26.26
CA ARG A 51 -3.77 -7.86 -25.11
C ARG A 51 -3.99 -8.58 -23.77
N LYS A 52 -3.25 -9.66 -23.53
CA LYS A 52 -3.34 -10.46 -22.29
C LYS A 52 -2.07 -10.44 -21.47
N TYR A 53 -1.23 -9.42 -21.64
CA TYR A 53 -0.07 -9.21 -20.78
C TYR A 53 -0.43 -8.24 -19.66
N MET A 54 0.22 -8.45 -18.51
CA MET A 54 0.13 -7.56 -17.37
C MET A 54 1.53 -7.29 -16.87
N ILE A 55 1.76 -6.09 -16.37
CA ILE A 55 2.99 -5.75 -15.66
C ILE A 55 2.63 -5.23 -14.28
N TYR A 56 3.43 -5.62 -13.29
CA TYR A 56 3.27 -5.20 -11.91
C TYR A 56 4.63 -4.87 -11.32
N LEU A 57 4.81 -3.62 -10.91
CA LEU A 57 6.01 -3.16 -10.25
C LEU A 57 5.69 -2.98 -8.76
N SER A 58 6.60 -3.41 -7.90
CA SER A 58 6.44 -3.33 -6.46
C SER A 58 7.74 -3.00 -5.77
N TRP A 59 7.65 -2.10 -4.79
CA TRP A 59 8.76 -1.63 -3.99
C TRP A 59 8.45 -1.81 -2.52
N LEU A 60 9.38 -2.47 -1.82
CA LEU A 60 9.44 -2.45 -0.36
C LEU A 60 10.08 -1.11 0.05
N LEU A 61 9.33 -0.24 0.73
CA LEU A 61 9.78 1.13 1.00
C LEU A 61 10.64 1.24 2.27
N SER A 62 10.56 0.27 3.18
CA SER A 62 11.31 0.28 4.45
C SER A 62 11.61 -1.14 4.95
N GLU A 63 12.76 -1.31 5.62
CA GLU A 63 13.13 -2.56 6.33
C GLU A 63 12.38 -2.72 7.66
N GLU A 64 11.89 -1.60 8.21
CA GLU A 64 11.18 -1.54 9.48
C GLU A 64 9.81 -0.84 9.31
N MET A 65 9.01 -0.85 10.37
CA MET A 65 7.79 -0.03 10.43
C MET A 65 8.12 1.46 10.28
N LEU A 66 7.26 2.18 9.57
CA LEU A 66 7.35 3.62 9.45
C LEU A 66 6.91 4.33 10.73
N ASP A 67 7.52 5.48 10.99
CA ASP A 67 6.97 6.44 11.95
C ASP A 67 5.69 7.09 11.40
N VAL A 68 4.91 7.71 12.29
CA VAL A 68 3.59 8.29 11.95
C VAL A 68 3.68 9.39 10.91
N GLU A 69 4.72 10.21 10.97
CA GLU A 69 4.87 11.33 10.06
C GLU A 69 5.19 10.83 8.65
N THR A 70 6.11 9.87 8.53
CA THR A 70 6.45 9.26 7.25
C THR A 70 5.27 8.47 6.67
N ASP A 71 4.53 7.72 7.49
CA ASP A 71 3.30 7.05 7.04
C ASP A 71 2.27 8.04 6.48
N LEU A 72 2.05 9.17 7.17
CA LEU A 72 1.13 10.21 6.70
C LEU A 72 1.61 10.85 5.40
N LYS A 73 2.92 11.15 5.27
CA LYS A 73 3.51 11.68 4.03
C LYS A 73 3.31 10.71 2.86
N LEU A 74 3.52 9.41 3.09
CA LEU A 74 3.28 8.39 2.08
C LEU A 74 1.80 8.28 1.71
N ARG A 75 0.88 8.42 2.66
CA ARG A 75 -0.57 8.46 2.35
C ARG A 75 -0.92 9.65 1.44
N ILE A 76 -0.33 10.81 1.69
CA ILE A 76 -0.47 11.99 0.82
C ILE A 76 0.12 11.71 -0.56
N LEU A 77 1.33 11.16 -0.62
CA LEU A 77 1.99 10.79 -1.88
C LEU A 77 1.16 9.79 -2.69
N ASN A 78 0.61 8.74 -2.06
CA ASN A 78 -0.26 7.77 -2.70
C ASN A 78 -1.51 8.41 -3.31
N HIS A 79 -2.08 9.40 -2.60
CA HIS A 79 -3.22 10.15 -3.09
C HIS A 79 -2.87 10.98 -4.33
N LEU A 80 -1.74 11.69 -4.30
CA LEU A 80 -1.22 12.45 -5.43
C LEU A 80 -0.89 11.58 -6.65
N LEU A 81 -0.40 10.35 -6.43
CA LEU A 81 0.02 9.46 -7.52
C LEU A 81 -1.15 8.71 -8.17
N LEU A 82 -2.11 8.19 -7.39
CA LEU A 82 -3.06 7.18 -7.91
C LEU A 82 -4.54 7.36 -7.55
N ARG A 83 -4.89 8.16 -6.53
CA ARG A 83 -6.27 8.13 -5.97
C ARG A 83 -7.32 8.83 -6.80
N THR A 84 -6.96 9.89 -7.53
CA THR A 84 -7.90 10.67 -8.32
C THR A 84 -7.62 10.51 -9.82
N PRO A 85 -8.60 10.74 -10.71
CA PRO A 85 -8.35 10.73 -12.16
C PRO A 85 -7.29 11.77 -12.60
N ALA A 86 -7.13 12.85 -11.83
CA ALA A 86 -6.13 13.90 -12.08
C ALA A 86 -4.77 13.58 -11.45
N SER A 87 -4.64 12.50 -10.68
CA SER A 87 -3.39 12.10 -10.04
C SER A 87 -2.32 11.77 -11.10
N SER A 88 -1.10 12.25 -10.90
CA SER A 88 -0.07 12.36 -11.94
C SER A 88 0.21 11.02 -12.64
N LEU A 89 0.53 10.00 -11.85
CA LEU A 89 0.88 8.68 -12.39
C LEU A 89 -0.33 7.99 -13.01
N ARG A 90 -1.50 8.07 -12.36
CA ARG A 90 -2.74 7.49 -12.89
C ARG A 90 -3.13 8.10 -14.23
N LYS A 91 -3.09 9.43 -14.34
CA LYS A 91 -3.42 10.14 -15.57
C LYS A 91 -2.50 9.72 -16.71
N ILE A 92 -1.18 9.77 -16.49
CA ILE A 92 -0.17 9.42 -17.50
C ILE A 92 -0.33 7.96 -17.97
N LEU A 93 -0.57 7.02 -17.05
CA LEU A 93 -0.75 5.61 -17.40
C LEU A 93 -2.01 5.39 -18.24
N LEU A 94 -3.16 5.98 -17.86
CA LEU A 94 -4.40 5.82 -18.61
C LEU A 94 -4.35 6.53 -19.97
N GLU A 95 -3.76 7.73 -20.04
CA GLU A 95 -3.63 8.49 -21.29
C GLU A 95 -2.61 7.88 -22.25
N SER A 96 -1.70 7.01 -21.78
CA SER A 96 -0.73 6.32 -22.64
C SER A 96 -1.37 5.36 -23.65
N GLY A 97 -2.57 4.85 -23.36
CA GLY A 97 -3.29 3.91 -24.23
C GLY A 97 -2.67 2.52 -24.37
N PHE A 98 -1.61 2.21 -23.62
CA PHE A 98 -0.91 0.92 -23.72
C PHE A 98 -1.74 -0.26 -23.17
N GLY A 99 -2.59 -0.02 -22.18
CA GLY A 99 -3.39 -1.05 -21.51
C GLY A 99 -4.83 -0.62 -21.22
N ASP A 100 -5.57 -1.53 -20.60
CA ASP A 100 -7.01 -1.35 -20.34
C ASP A 100 -7.27 -0.69 -18.99
N ASP A 101 -6.59 -1.15 -17.93
CA ASP A 101 -6.77 -0.63 -16.58
C ASP A 101 -5.49 -0.73 -15.72
N ILE A 102 -5.38 0.17 -14.76
CA ILE A 102 -4.29 0.19 -13.78
C ILE A 102 -4.55 -0.89 -12.73
N ILE A 103 -3.53 -1.68 -12.44
CA ILE A 103 -3.53 -2.65 -11.35
C ILE A 103 -2.57 -2.23 -10.25
N GLY A 104 -2.85 -2.59 -9.01
CA GLY A 104 -2.05 -2.18 -7.86
C GLY A 104 -2.61 -0.95 -7.17
N ASN A 105 -2.76 -1.07 -5.86
CA ASN A 105 -3.43 -0.07 -5.03
C ASN A 105 -2.44 0.93 -4.42
N GLY A 106 -1.30 1.17 -5.08
CA GLY A 106 -0.27 2.07 -4.56
C GLY A 106 0.29 1.58 -3.24
N ILE A 107 0.28 2.45 -2.23
CA ILE A 107 0.81 2.13 -0.89
C ILE A 107 -0.23 1.35 -0.09
N GLY A 108 0.12 0.10 0.24
CA GLY A 108 -0.66 -0.79 1.11
C GLY A 108 -0.20 -0.71 2.57
N ASN A 109 -1.16 -0.82 3.49
CA ASN A 109 -0.95 -0.75 4.94
C ASN A 109 -1.30 -2.08 5.65
N GLU A 110 -1.46 -3.17 4.88
CA GLU A 110 -1.83 -4.48 5.42
C GLU A 110 -0.64 -5.21 6.06
N PHE A 111 0.59 -4.80 5.70
CA PHE A 111 1.84 -5.41 6.14
C PHE A 111 2.63 -4.46 7.06
N PRO A 112 3.48 -4.99 7.95
CA PRO A 112 4.30 -4.14 8.82
C PRO A 112 5.34 -3.34 8.04
N GLN A 113 5.82 -3.88 6.92
CA GLN A 113 6.69 -3.15 6.02
C GLN A 113 5.85 -2.57 4.88
N PRO A 114 5.93 -1.26 4.64
CA PRO A 114 5.17 -0.59 3.60
C PRO A 114 5.58 -1.07 2.20
N ILE A 115 4.60 -1.36 1.36
CA ILE A 115 4.83 -1.75 -0.03
C ILE A 115 4.06 -0.76 -0.92
N PHE A 116 4.77 -0.17 -1.88
CA PHE A 116 4.13 0.53 -2.99
C PHE A 116 4.06 -0.39 -4.20
N SER A 117 2.90 -0.44 -4.84
CA SER A 117 2.68 -1.29 -5.99
C SER A 117 1.81 -0.61 -7.05
N VAL A 118 2.21 -0.74 -8.31
CA VAL A 118 1.50 -0.18 -9.46
C VAL A 118 1.84 -0.98 -10.71
N GLY A 119 0.89 -1.05 -11.63
CA GLY A 119 1.01 -1.83 -12.84
C GLY A 119 -0.15 -1.55 -13.78
N MET A 120 -0.20 -2.31 -14.87
CA MET A 120 -1.27 -2.20 -15.85
C MET A 120 -1.58 -3.57 -16.46
N ASN A 121 -2.86 -3.80 -16.77
CA ASN A 121 -3.33 -4.99 -17.48
C ASN A 121 -3.76 -4.62 -18.92
N GLY A 122 -4.11 -5.62 -19.74
CA GLY A 122 -4.55 -5.39 -21.12
C GLY A 122 -3.41 -5.03 -22.08
N LEU A 123 -2.17 -5.39 -21.72
CA LEU A 123 -0.99 -5.00 -22.49
C LEU A 123 -0.73 -5.95 -23.66
N SER A 124 -0.16 -5.38 -24.72
CA SER A 124 0.56 -6.12 -25.74
C SER A 124 1.92 -6.57 -25.22
N LYS A 125 2.46 -7.67 -25.74
CA LYS A 125 3.79 -8.17 -25.35
C LYS A 125 4.89 -7.10 -25.47
N ASP A 126 4.84 -6.30 -26.53
CA ASP A 126 5.85 -5.28 -26.82
C ASP A 126 5.69 -4.02 -25.97
N ASP A 127 4.51 -3.80 -25.37
CA ASP A 127 4.22 -2.63 -24.55
C ASP A 127 4.59 -2.83 -23.07
N VAL A 128 4.80 -4.08 -22.64
CA VAL A 128 5.19 -4.41 -21.25
C VAL A 128 6.40 -3.58 -20.80
N ARG A 129 7.48 -3.56 -21.59
CA ARG A 129 8.68 -2.78 -21.26
C ARG A 129 8.44 -1.27 -21.32
N LYS A 130 7.64 -0.80 -22.27
CA LYS A 130 7.32 0.63 -22.41
C LYS A 130 6.59 1.15 -21.18
N VAL A 131 5.70 0.35 -20.60
CA VAL A 131 4.98 0.69 -19.37
C VAL A 131 5.92 0.70 -18.16
N GLU A 132 6.85 -0.26 -18.05
CA GLU A 132 7.90 -0.23 -17.01
C GLU A 132 8.69 1.08 -17.05
N GLU A 133 9.17 1.45 -18.25
CA GLU A 133 9.92 2.68 -18.49
C GLU A 133 9.08 3.93 -18.23
N LEU A 134 7.81 3.94 -18.66
CA LEU A 134 6.90 5.06 -18.42
C LEU A 134 6.71 5.34 -16.93
N ILE A 135 6.51 4.29 -16.11
CA ILE A 135 6.34 4.43 -14.67
C ILE A 135 7.62 5.01 -14.04
N VAL A 136 8.79 4.44 -14.37
CA VAL A 136 10.07 4.89 -13.82
C VAL A 136 10.39 6.33 -14.25
N ASN A 137 10.14 6.68 -15.51
CA ASN A 137 10.36 8.03 -16.02
C ASN A 137 9.41 9.02 -15.37
N THR A 138 8.15 8.64 -15.15
CA THR A 138 7.18 9.48 -14.41
C THR A 138 7.70 9.79 -13.01
N PHE A 139 8.27 8.82 -12.29
CA PHE A 139 8.86 9.11 -10.99
C PHE A 139 10.06 10.06 -11.06
N LYS A 140 10.92 9.92 -12.07
CA LYS A 140 12.04 10.85 -12.26
C LYS A 140 11.56 12.28 -12.52
N SER A 141 10.60 12.46 -13.43
CA SER A 141 10.00 13.77 -13.69
C SER A 141 9.36 14.36 -12.44
N LEU A 142 8.62 13.56 -11.66
CA LEU A 142 8.02 14.04 -10.40
C LEU A 142 9.04 14.43 -9.33
N VAL A 143 10.24 13.82 -9.34
CA VAL A 143 11.32 14.23 -8.43
C VAL A 143 11.95 15.55 -8.87
N GLU A 144 12.06 15.79 -10.17
CA GLU A 144 12.64 17.02 -10.72
C GLU A 144 11.67 18.21 -10.67
N GLU A 145 10.42 17.99 -11.07
CA GLU A 145 9.40 19.04 -11.22
C GLU A 145 8.58 19.24 -9.93
N GLY A 146 8.48 18.21 -9.09
CA GLY A 146 7.63 18.20 -7.92
C GLY A 146 6.14 18.06 -8.25
N PHE A 147 5.29 18.36 -7.28
CA PHE A 147 3.83 18.40 -7.45
C PHE A 147 3.35 19.85 -7.42
N ALA A 148 2.30 20.14 -8.19
CA ALA A 148 1.61 21.44 -8.11
C ALA A 148 1.07 21.66 -6.69
N LEU A 149 1.25 22.87 -6.15
CA LEU A 149 0.85 23.20 -4.78
C LEU A 149 -0.64 22.95 -4.52
N ASP A 150 -1.50 23.35 -5.46
CA ASP A 150 -2.95 23.14 -5.37
C ASP A 150 -3.32 21.65 -5.27
N ALA A 151 -2.56 20.77 -5.96
CA ALA A 151 -2.77 19.33 -5.88
C ALA A 151 -2.38 18.77 -4.51
N VAL A 152 -1.29 19.28 -3.94
CA VAL A 152 -0.85 18.91 -2.58
C VAL A 152 -1.88 19.35 -1.54
N GLU A 153 -2.36 20.59 -1.63
CA GLU A 153 -3.39 21.12 -0.72
C GLU A 153 -4.70 20.33 -0.83
N ALA A 154 -5.18 20.06 -2.05
CA ALA A 154 -6.37 19.24 -2.27
C ALA A 154 -6.21 17.82 -1.69
N SER A 155 -5.02 17.23 -1.84
CA SER A 155 -4.70 15.92 -1.27
C SER A 155 -4.72 15.95 0.26
N MET A 156 -4.14 16.97 0.88
CA MET A 156 -4.14 17.14 2.33
C MET A 156 -5.55 17.32 2.88
N ASN A 157 -6.35 18.20 2.28
CA ASN A 157 -7.73 18.46 2.68
C ASN A 157 -8.58 17.20 2.59
N THR A 158 -8.41 16.41 1.52
CA THR A 158 -9.14 15.14 1.33
C THR A 158 -8.80 14.13 2.42
N ILE A 159 -7.50 13.98 2.74
CA ILE A 159 -7.03 13.05 3.77
C ILE A 159 -7.50 13.50 5.15
N GLU A 160 -7.41 14.79 5.45
CA GLU A 160 -7.89 15.36 6.70
C GLU A 160 -9.40 15.12 6.87
N PHE A 161 -10.19 15.41 5.84
CA PHE A 161 -11.63 15.19 5.85
C PHE A 161 -11.95 13.72 6.10
N SER A 162 -11.30 12.80 5.37
CA SER A 162 -11.49 11.35 5.55
C SER A 162 -11.17 10.89 6.98
N LEU A 163 -10.11 11.43 7.59
CA LEU A 163 -9.74 11.14 8.97
C LEU A 163 -10.74 11.69 9.99
N ARG A 164 -11.24 12.91 9.80
CA ARG A 164 -12.23 13.55 10.68
C ARG A 164 -13.59 12.89 10.61
N GLU A 165 -14.04 12.59 9.39
CA GLU A 165 -15.35 11.98 9.17
C GLU A 165 -15.37 10.54 9.68
N HIS A 166 -14.23 9.83 9.55
CA HIS A 166 -14.06 8.42 9.87
C HIS A 166 -15.27 7.60 9.40
N ASN A 167 -15.70 7.89 8.18
CA ASN A 167 -16.92 7.35 7.59
C ASN A 167 -16.60 6.00 6.95
N SER A 168 -17.07 4.94 7.61
CA SER A 168 -16.96 3.57 7.11
C SER A 168 -18.16 3.14 6.26
N GLY A 169 -19.07 4.07 5.91
CA GLY A 169 -20.28 3.77 5.16
C GLY A 169 -21.16 2.74 5.87
N SER A 170 -21.55 1.68 5.16
CA SER A 170 -22.29 0.54 5.74
C SER A 170 -21.42 -0.38 6.61
N PHE A 171 -20.10 -0.24 6.56
CA PHE A 171 -19.20 -1.07 7.34
C PHE A 171 -19.18 -0.61 8.81
N PRO A 172 -19.32 -1.50 9.81
CA PRO A 172 -19.36 -1.09 11.21
C PRO A 172 -18.07 -0.39 11.67
N ARG A 173 -18.19 0.80 12.26
CA ARG A 173 -17.03 1.58 12.74
C ARG A 173 -16.17 0.81 13.75
N GLY A 174 -16.80 0.08 14.67
CA GLY A 174 -16.10 -0.74 15.66
C GLY A 174 -15.24 -1.83 15.01
N LEU A 175 -15.74 -2.46 13.94
CA LEU A 175 -14.99 -3.45 13.18
C LEU A 175 -13.82 -2.82 12.41
N SER A 176 -14.04 -1.63 11.82
CA SER A 176 -12.97 -0.86 11.16
C SER A 176 -11.82 -0.54 12.13
N LEU A 177 -12.15 -0.02 13.31
CA LEU A 177 -11.17 0.28 14.36
C LEU A 177 -10.46 -0.99 14.86
N MET A 178 -11.20 -2.09 15.04
CA MET A 178 -10.64 -3.37 15.42
C MET A 178 -9.61 -3.85 14.38
N LEU A 179 -9.94 -3.82 13.09
CA LEU A 179 -9.03 -4.24 12.01
C LEU A 179 -7.77 -3.37 11.97
N CYS A 180 -7.91 -2.04 12.04
CA CYS A 180 -6.77 -1.12 12.14
C CYS A 180 -5.88 -1.44 13.36
N SER A 181 -6.49 -1.77 14.49
CA SER A 181 -5.77 -2.06 15.74
C SER A 181 -5.10 -3.43 15.70
N ILE A 182 -5.72 -4.45 15.11
CA ILE A 182 -5.17 -5.80 15.00
C ILE A 182 -3.91 -5.80 14.14
N VAL A 183 -3.89 -5.10 13.00
CA VAL A 183 -2.69 -5.02 12.16
C VAL A 183 -1.52 -4.45 12.98
N CYS A 184 -1.75 -3.38 13.75
CA CYS A 184 -0.73 -2.86 14.63
C CYS A 184 -0.38 -3.84 15.76
N GLY A 185 -1.35 -4.46 16.43
CA GLY A 185 -1.12 -5.37 17.57
C GLY A 185 -0.47 -6.71 17.21
N LEU A 186 -0.67 -7.20 15.98
CA LEU A 186 -0.02 -8.42 15.49
C LEU A 186 1.47 -8.21 15.23
N PHE A 187 1.84 -7.03 14.76
CA PHE A 187 3.21 -6.76 14.31
C PHE A 187 4.00 -5.81 15.23
N CYS A 188 3.31 -5.00 16.03
CA CYS A 188 3.88 -4.03 16.95
C CYS A 188 3.52 -4.45 18.38
N SER A 189 4.53 -4.57 19.24
CA SER A 189 4.32 -4.88 20.66
C SER A 189 3.69 -3.72 21.45
N ASP A 190 3.49 -2.53 20.85
CA ASP A 190 2.99 -1.35 21.55
C ASP A 190 2.20 -0.41 20.60
N PHE A 191 0.87 -0.44 20.68
CA PHE A 191 -0.06 0.40 19.88
C PHE A 191 0.12 1.91 20.12
N LEU A 192 0.61 2.30 21.31
CA LEU A 192 0.68 3.69 21.76
C LEU A 192 2.06 4.36 21.63
N LYS A 193 3.12 3.61 21.26
CA LYS A 193 4.51 4.12 21.20
C LYS A 193 5.02 4.47 19.80
N ARG A 194 4.15 4.70 18.82
CA ARG A 194 4.53 5.26 17.52
C ARG A 194 4.97 6.75 17.64
N LYS A 195 6.08 7.03 18.33
CA LYS A 195 6.70 8.35 18.43
C LYS A 195 8.16 8.31 17.96
N ASN A 196 8.44 9.22 17.03
CA ASN A 196 9.73 9.84 16.69
C ASN A 196 10.93 8.93 16.39
N LYS A 197 11.13 8.61 15.11
CA LYS A 197 12.49 8.58 14.52
C LYS A 197 12.44 9.18 13.12
N ILE A 198 13.11 10.33 12.98
CA ILE A 198 13.32 11.03 11.71
C ILE A 198 14.50 10.35 11.02
N CYS A 199 14.30 9.81 9.82
CA CYS A 199 15.41 9.40 8.95
C CYS A 199 15.28 10.06 7.57
N SER A 200 16.34 10.76 7.18
CA SER A 200 16.54 11.41 5.88
C SER A 200 16.56 10.38 4.75
N PHE A 201 15.88 10.68 3.64
CA PHE A 201 15.84 9.82 2.44
C PHE A 201 16.95 10.20 1.46
N THR A 202 17.64 9.19 0.92
CA THR A 202 18.43 9.27 -0.32
C THR A 202 17.93 8.16 -1.23
N ILE A 203 17.41 8.54 -2.41
CA ILE A 203 16.96 7.59 -3.43
C ILE A 203 18.19 7.09 -4.19
N HIS A 204 18.44 5.78 -4.15
CA HIS A 204 19.33 5.14 -5.11
C HIS A 204 18.48 4.54 -6.24
N VAL A 205 18.73 5.03 -7.45
CA VAL A 205 18.17 4.55 -8.73
C VAL A 205 18.77 3.20 -9.09
#